data_AF-A0A2E3KDS2-F1
#
_entry.id   AF-A0A2E3KDS2-F1
#
_cell.length_a   1.000
_cell.length_b   1.000
_cell.length_c   1.000
_cell.angle_alpha   90.00
_cell.angle_beta   90.00
_cell.angle_gamma   90.00
#
_symmetry.space_group_name_H-M   'P 1'
#
loop_
_entity.id
_entity.type
_entity.pdbx_description
1 polymer ?
#
loop_
_entity_poly.entity_id
_entity_poly.type
_entity_poly.pdbx_seq_one_letter_code
_entity_poly.pdbx_strand_id
1 'polypeptide(L)'
;MTEELFKEATYSKTADAKVYRVMDEGVILDRTIFYPEGGGQPGDTGSFSMQDGKDLTVTNTVKTPNGILHILNANKGEMIVGQGVTMNIDWERRFRHMRMHTALHLLCSQVEGAVTGGAIGAQKSRLDFNIPGERP
;
A
#
# COMPACT_ATOMS: atom_id res chain seq x y z
N MET A 1 -15.93 -7.57 -3.54
CA MET A 1 -14.78 -6.82 -4.08
C MET A 1 -14.44 -5.74 -3.09
N THR A 2 -13.16 -5.53 -2.75
CA THR A 2 -12.74 -4.47 -1.81
C THR A 2 -12.89 -3.10 -2.46
N GLU A 3 -13.54 -2.16 -1.79
CA GLU A 3 -13.59 -0.75 -2.20
C GLU A 3 -12.22 -0.08 -1.94
N GLU A 4 -11.64 0.50 -2.98
CA GLU A 4 -10.28 1.07 -2.98
C GLU A 4 -10.30 2.56 -2.62
N LEU A 5 -10.56 2.89 -1.35
CA LEU A 5 -10.68 4.28 -0.85
C LEU A 5 -9.45 5.14 -1.13
N PHE A 6 -8.26 4.54 -1.20
CA PHE A 6 -7.00 5.25 -1.48
C PHE A 6 -6.96 5.93 -2.86
N LYS A 7 -7.88 5.63 -3.78
CA LYS A 7 -8.00 6.30 -5.08
C LYS A 7 -8.66 7.67 -4.98
N GLU A 8 -9.62 7.84 -4.09
CA GLU A 8 -10.43 9.06 -3.97
C GLU A 8 -10.04 9.86 -2.73
N ALA A 9 -9.89 9.17 -1.59
CA ALA A 9 -9.55 9.76 -0.31
C ALA A 9 -8.02 9.67 -0.05
N THR A 10 -7.22 10.19 -0.97
CA THR A 10 -5.76 10.01 -1.03
C THR A 10 -4.99 10.53 0.21
N TYR A 11 -5.58 11.43 0.99
CA TYR A 11 -5.01 11.99 2.23
C TYR A 11 -5.62 11.43 3.52
N SER A 12 -6.57 10.49 3.41
CA SER A 12 -7.14 9.84 4.59
C SER A 12 -6.09 9.00 5.30
N LYS A 13 -5.90 9.27 6.59
CA LYS A 13 -4.95 8.56 7.46
C LYS A 13 -5.61 7.43 8.25
N THR A 14 -6.92 7.53 8.40
CA THR A 14 -7.75 6.58 9.13
C THR A 14 -9.08 6.36 8.40
N ALA A 15 -9.65 5.17 8.53
CA ALA A 15 -10.98 4.83 8.04
C ALA A 15 -11.49 3.54 8.68
N ASP A 16 -12.80 3.43 8.89
CA ASP A 16 -13.41 2.20 9.39
C ASP A 16 -13.68 1.21 8.27
N ALA A 17 -13.55 -0.07 8.55
CA ALA A 17 -13.89 -1.17 7.63
C ALA A 17 -14.37 -2.39 8.39
N LYS A 18 -14.82 -3.40 7.65
CA LYS A 18 -15.15 -4.72 8.19
C LYS A 18 -14.26 -5.79 7.58
N VAL A 19 -13.95 -6.80 8.38
CA VAL A 19 -13.25 -8.00 7.92
C VAL A 19 -14.13 -8.73 6.92
N TYR A 20 -13.69 -8.81 5.68
CA TYR A 20 -14.38 -9.53 4.62
C TYR A 20 -13.92 -11.00 4.54
N ARG A 21 -12.61 -11.25 4.72
CA ARG A 21 -12.03 -12.60 4.73
C ARG A 21 -10.79 -12.66 5.62
N VAL A 22 -10.61 -13.80 6.28
CA VAL A 22 -9.41 -14.12 7.08
C VAL A 22 -8.56 -15.11 6.30
N MET A 23 -7.24 -14.88 6.25
CA MET A 23 -6.25 -15.63 5.47
C MET A 23 -5.04 -16.05 6.35
N ASP A 24 -4.23 -16.98 5.83
CA ASP A 24 -3.07 -17.56 6.51
C ASP A 24 -1.90 -16.61 6.74
N GLU A 25 -1.93 -15.40 6.19
CA GLU A 25 -0.94 -14.34 6.45
C GLU A 25 -1.57 -13.00 6.89
N GLY A 26 -2.90 -12.86 6.82
CA GLY A 26 -3.54 -11.59 7.10
C GLY A 26 -5.05 -11.57 6.86
N VAL A 27 -5.60 -10.40 6.54
CA VAL A 27 -7.04 -10.23 6.30
C VAL A 27 -7.33 -9.36 5.08
N ILE A 28 -8.49 -9.62 4.48
CA ILE A 28 -9.07 -8.79 3.42
C ILE A 28 -10.24 -8.05 4.03
N LEU A 29 -10.32 -6.75 3.75
CA LEU A 29 -11.38 -5.86 4.22
C LEU A 29 -12.40 -5.58 3.10
N ASP A 30 -13.60 -5.16 3.48
CA ASP A 30 -14.63 -4.70 2.55
C ASP A 30 -14.23 -3.41 1.82
N ARG A 31 -13.44 -2.55 2.48
CA ARG A 31 -12.85 -1.33 1.93
C ARG A 31 -11.51 -1.01 2.58
N THR A 32 -10.62 -0.29 1.88
CA THR A 32 -9.30 0.05 2.44
C THR A 32 -8.70 1.36 1.94
N ILE A 33 -8.03 2.07 2.85
CA ILE A 33 -7.15 3.22 2.56
C ILE A 33 -5.68 2.80 2.36
N PHE A 34 -5.34 1.54 2.60
CA PHE A 34 -3.99 1.02 2.38
C PHE A 34 -3.77 0.78 0.89
N TYR A 35 -2.74 1.42 0.33
CA TYR A 35 -2.30 1.19 -1.04
C TYR A 35 -1.58 -0.16 -1.07
N PRO A 36 -2.05 -1.12 -1.89
CA PRO A 36 -1.34 -2.37 -2.05
C PRO A 36 -0.11 -2.18 -2.93
N GLU A 37 0.93 -2.98 -2.68
CA GLU A 37 2.15 -3.00 -3.49
C GLU A 37 1.85 -3.03 -4.99
N GLY A 38 2.53 -2.16 -5.74
CA GLY A 38 2.32 -2.05 -7.19
C GLY A 38 3.08 -0.88 -7.81
N GLY A 39 3.44 -1.02 -9.09
CA GLY A 39 4.18 0.02 -9.84
C GLY A 39 5.58 0.30 -9.27
N GLY A 40 6.19 -0.69 -8.63
CA GLY A 40 7.47 -0.54 -7.93
C GLY A 40 7.38 0.17 -6.57
N GLN A 41 6.18 0.56 -6.12
CA GLN A 41 5.94 1.11 -4.78
C GLN A 41 5.58 0.00 -3.79
N PRO A 42 6.31 -0.13 -2.67
CA PRO A 42 5.96 -1.04 -1.59
C PRO A 42 4.56 -0.77 -1.05
N GLY A 43 3.88 -1.83 -0.64
CA GLY A 43 2.59 -1.74 0.01
C GLY A 43 2.64 -0.91 1.28
N ASP A 44 1.48 -0.39 1.66
CA ASP A 44 1.34 0.38 2.88
C ASP A 44 1.43 -0.48 4.14
N THR A 45 1.90 0.16 5.20
CA THR A 45 2.05 -0.39 6.55
C THR A 45 1.28 0.48 7.54
N GLY A 46 1.00 -0.05 8.72
CA GLY A 46 0.22 0.68 9.72
C GLY A 46 -0.35 -0.26 10.78
N SER A 47 -1.55 0.05 11.25
CA SER A 47 -2.25 -0.78 12.23
C SER A 47 -3.75 -0.84 12.00
N PHE A 48 -4.38 -1.84 12.60
CA PHE A 48 -5.81 -1.94 12.81
C PHE A 48 -6.10 -1.84 14.30
N SER A 49 -6.93 -0.88 14.67
CA SER A 49 -7.49 -0.80 16.02
C SER A 49 -8.79 -1.59 16.07
N MET A 50 -8.81 -2.60 16.94
CA MET A 50 -9.93 -3.51 17.12
C MET A 50 -10.89 -2.96 18.18
N GLN A 51 -12.17 -3.35 18.10
CA GLN A 51 -13.18 -2.92 19.07
C GLN A 51 -12.91 -3.42 20.50
N ASP A 52 -12.16 -4.51 20.67
CA ASP A 52 -11.74 -5.05 21.97
C ASP A 52 -10.51 -4.33 22.55
N GLY A 53 -10.03 -3.26 21.90
CA GLY A 53 -8.92 -2.43 22.33
C GLY A 53 -7.54 -2.97 21.97
N LYS A 54 -7.45 -4.08 21.21
CA LYS A 54 -6.18 -4.58 20.68
C LYS A 54 -5.81 -3.88 19.38
N ASP A 55 -4.54 -3.55 19.23
CA ASP A 55 -3.98 -3.08 17.97
C ASP A 55 -3.23 -4.23 17.26
N LEU A 56 -3.52 -4.42 15.98
CA LEU A 56 -2.83 -5.36 15.10
C LEU A 56 -1.94 -4.59 14.14
N THR A 57 -0.70 -5.02 13.95
CA THR A 57 0.24 -4.37 13.04
C THR A 57 0.08 -4.92 11.62
N VAL A 58 -0.13 -4.03 10.66
CA VAL A 58 -0.07 -4.34 9.22
C VAL A 58 1.36 -4.11 8.73
N THR A 59 2.03 -5.20 8.35
CA THR A 59 3.45 -5.19 7.94
C THR A 59 3.64 -5.00 6.45
N ASN A 60 2.63 -5.33 5.63
CA ASN A 60 2.58 -5.03 4.21
C ASN A 60 1.12 -5.11 3.71
N THR A 61 0.83 -4.51 2.57
CA THR A 61 -0.46 -4.62 1.88
C THR A 61 -0.21 -5.02 0.43
N VAL A 62 -0.87 -6.08 -0.06
CA VAL A 62 -0.62 -6.64 -1.39
C VAL A 62 -1.91 -6.96 -2.14
N LYS A 63 -1.88 -6.90 -3.47
CA LYS A 63 -2.98 -7.43 -4.30
C LYS A 63 -2.82 -8.94 -4.46
N THR A 64 -3.90 -9.67 -4.23
CA THR A 64 -3.98 -11.13 -4.46
C THR A 64 -5.19 -11.45 -5.34
N PRO A 65 -5.31 -12.68 -5.87
CA PRO A 65 -6.53 -13.12 -6.57
C PRO A 65 -7.80 -13.01 -5.71
N ASN A 66 -7.67 -13.00 -4.38
CA ASN A 66 -8.78 -12.92 -3.44
C ASN A 66 -9.18 -11.47 -3.08
N GLY A 67 -8.37 -10.47 -3.44
CA GLY A 67 -8.55 -9.07 -3.06
C GLY A 67 -7.30 -8.43 -2.47
N ILE A 68 -7.47 -7.28 -1.82
CA ILE A 68 -6.39 -6.55 -1.16
C ILE A 68 -6.16 -7.17 0.22
N LEU A 69 -5.02 -7.81 0.38
CA LEU A 69 -4.60 -8.50 1.58
C LEU A 69 -3.71 -7.59 2.42
N HIS A 70 -4.07 -7.44 3.68
CA HIS A 70 -3.28 -6.75 4.70
C HIS A 70 -2.56 -7.80 5.52
N ILE A 71 -1.25 -7.93 5.30
CA ILE A 71 -0.40 -8.89 5.98
C ILE A 71 -0.20 -8.40 7.41
N LEU A 72 -0.55 -9.26 8.37
CA LEU A 72 -0.46 -8.92 9.79
C LEU A 72 0.80 -9.52 10.40
N ASN A 73 1.28 -8.93 11.50
CA ASN A 73 2.28 -9.60 12.33
C ASN A 73 1.71 -10.92 12.91
N ALA A 74 2.58 -11.81 13.39
CA ALA A 74 2.25 -13.21 13.71
C ALA A 74 1.10 -13.43 14.73
N ASN A 75 0.59 -12.38 15.35
CA ASN A 75 -0.44 -12.45 16.38
C ASN A 75 -1.80 -11.97 15.82
N LYS A 76 -2.36 -12.70 14.86
CA LYS A 76 -3.63 -12.35 14.20
C LYS A 76 -4.90 -12.60 15.05
N GLY A 77 -4.73 -12.70 16.36
CA GLY A 77 -5.68 -13.29 17.32
C GLY A 77 -7.13 -13.23 16.84
N GLU A 78 -7.75 -14.40 16.66
CA GLU A 78 -9.16 -14.64 16.30
C GLU A 78 -9.90 -13.49 15.58
N MET A 79 -9.33 -12.93 14.51
CA MET A 79 -10.12 -12.02 13.68
C MET A 79 -11.28 -12.79 13.07
N ILE A 80 -12.49 -12.24 13.19
CA ILE A 80 -13.72 -12.88 12.70
C ILE A 80 -14.24 -12.09 11.51
N VAL A 81 -14.73 -12.79 10.48
CA VAL A 81 -15.43 -12.16 9.37
C VAL A 81 -16.62 -11.33 9.90
N GLY A 82 -16.76 -10.12 9.40
CA GLY A 82 -17.77 -9.14 9.82
C GLY A 82 -17.35 -8.25 10.98
N GLN A 83 -16.24 -8.57 11.67
CA GLN A 83 -15.71 -7.74 12.75
C GLN A 83 -15.29 -6.35 12.22
N GLY A 84 -15.61 -5.31 12.98
CA GLY A 84 -15.23 -3.94 12.65
C GLY A 84 -13.79 -3.65 13.06
N VAL A 85 -13.07 -2.91 12.21
CA VAL A 85 -11.71 -2.43 12.46
C VAL A 85 -11.59 -0.96 12.06
N THR A 86 -10.78 -0.20 12.80
CA THR A 86 -10.35 1.14 12.39
C THR A 86 -8.93 1.06 11.85
N MET A 87 -8.77 1.37 10.57
CA MET A 87 -7.49 1.40 9.88
C MET A 87 -6.71 2.65 10.25
N ASN A 88 -5.40 2.52 10.47
CA ASN A 88 -4.47 3.63 10.64
C ASN A 88 -3.23 3.38 9.80
N ILE A 89 -3.00 4.17 8.75
CA ILE A 89 -1.80 4.04 7.92
C ILE A 89 -0.60 4.73 8.56
N ASP A 90 0.60 4.21 8.33
CA ASP A 90 1.85 4.94 8.56
C ASP A 90 1.92 6.11 7.57
N TRP A 91 1.33 7.24 7.99
CA TRP A 91 1.15 8.40 7.14
C TRP A 91 2.48 9.00 6.68
N GLU A 92 3.49 9.03 7.55
CA GLU A 92 4.79 9.58 7.17
C GLU A 92 5.46 8.77 6.07
N ARG A 93 5.36 7.44 6.14
CA ARG A 93 5.85 6.54 5.09
C ARG A 93 5.03 6.70 3.81
N ARG A 94 3.69 6.68 3.90
CA ARG A 94 2.81 6.89 2.73
C ARG A 94 3.11 8.21 2.03
N PHE A 95 3.21 9.30 2.78
CA PHE A 95 3.43 10.62 2.21
C PHE A 95 4.81 10.73 1.55
N ARG A 96 5.84 10.09 2.12
CA ARG A 96 7.15 9.97 1.46
C ARG A 96 7.06 9.23 0.12
N HIS A 97 6.32 8.12 0.06
CA HIS A 97 6.10 7.41 -1.21
C HIS A 97 5.37 8.27 -2.23
N MET A 98 4.31 8.99 -1.84
CA MET A 98 3.59 9.90 -2.74
C MET A 98 4.54 10.96 -3.32
N ARG A 99 5.38 11.58 -2.49
CA ARG A 99 6.37 12.58 -2.95
C ARG A 99 7.38 11.98 -3.91
N MET A 100 7.90 10.79 -3.60
CA MET A 100 8.85 10.09 -4.47
C MET A 100 8.21 9.72 -5.81
N HIS A 101 6.99 9.18 -5.80
CA HIS A 101 6.24 8.83 -7.00
C HIS A 101 6.05 10.05 -7.91
N THR A 102 5.60 11.18 -7.35
CA THR A 102 5.46 12.43 -8.11
C THR A 102 6.81 12.92 -8.66
N ALA A 103 7.88 12.85 -7.86
CA ALA A 103 9.22 13.24 -8.32
C ALA A 103 9.72 12.37 -9.48
N LEU A 104 9.43 11.06 -9.45
CA LEU A 104 9.76 10.15 -10.55
C LEU A 104 8.99 10.51 -11.82
N HIS A 105 7.70 10.84 -11.73
CA HIS A 105 6.96 11.33 -12.91
C HIS A 105 7.52 12.63 -13.48
N LEU A 106 7.95 13.56 -12.63
CA LEU A 106 8.63 14.78 -13.08
C LEU A 106 9.94 14.43 -13.79
N LEU A 107 10.73 13.47 -13.28
CA LEU A 107 11.95 13.03 -13.94
C LEU A 107 11.66 12.42 -15.33
N CYS A 108 10.61 11.59 -15.45
CA CYS A 108 10.17 11.05 -16.75
C CYS A 108 9.83 12.16 -17.76
N SER A 109 9.36 13.32 -17.31
CA SER A 109 9.07 14.44 -18.22
C SER A 109 10.33 15.16 -18.74
N GLN A 110 11.49 14.94 -18.10
CA GLN A 110 12.74 15.63 -18.43
C GLN A 110 13.75 14.74 -19.14
N VAL A 111 13.68 13.42 -18.97
CA VAL A 111 14.62 12.48 -19.59
C VAL A 111 14.03 11.93 -20.88
N GLU A 112 14.72 12.13 -21.99
CA GLU A 112 14.35 11.54 -23.28
C GLU A 112 14.76 10.06 -23.32
N GLY A 113 13.80 9.17 -23.08
CA GLY A 113 14.01 7.73 -23.12
C GLY A 113 12.80 6.96 -22.62
N ALA A 114 12.64 5.73 -23.10
CA ALA A 114 11.57 4.87 -22.59
C ALA A 114 11.93 4.37 -21.19
N VAL A 115 11.01 4.44 -20.24
CA VAL A 115 11.20 3.84 -18.91
C VAL A 115 11.22 2.31 -19.06
N THR A 116 12.30 1.68 -18.63
CA THR A 116 12.48 0.22 -18.68
C THR A 116 12.32 -0.44 -17.31
N GLY A 117 12.37 0.36 -16.24
CA GLY A 117 12.26 -0.13 -14.88
C GLY A 117 12.14 1.01 -13.87
N GLY A 118 11.67 0.68 -12.67
CA GLY A 118 11.56 1.65 -11.59
C GLY A 118 11.31 0.97 -10.25
N ALA A 119 11.73 1.65 -9.19
CA ALA A 119 11.41 1.27 -7.82
C ALA A 119 11.25 2.52 -6.97
N ILE A 120 10.17 2.57 -6.20
CA ILE A 120 9.88 3.66 -5.27
C ILE A 120 10.25 3.18 -3.87
N GLY A 121 10.94 4.02 -3.12
CA GLY A 121 11.24 3.77 -1.72
C GLY A 121 11.22 5.06 -0.90
N ALA A 122 10.91 4.94 0.38
CA ALA A 122 10.77 6.10 1.27
C ALA A 122 12.03 6.98 1.39
N GLN A 123 13.23 6.40 1.25
CA GLN A 123 14.50 7.13 1.30
C GLN A 123 15.19 7.26 -0.06
N LYS A 124 15.06 6.26 -0.92
CA LYS A 124 15.68 6.22 -2.25
C LYS A 124 14.69 5.62 -3.23
N SER A 125 14.60 6.24 -4.40
CA SER A 125 13.84 5.76 -5.54
C SER A 125 14.72 5.77 -6.79
N ARG A 126 14.35 5.01 -7.81
CA ARG A 126 15.07 4.95 -9.09
C ARG A 126 14.10 4.79 -10.25
N LEU A 127 14.54 5.28 -11.41
CA LEU A 127 13.99 4.98 -12.72
C LEU A 127 15.13 4.57 -13.63
N ASP A 128 14.88 3.60 -14.49
CA ASP A 128 15.80 3.14 -15.51
C ASP A 128 15.24 3.56 -16.87
N PHE A 129 16.09 4.09 -17.74
CA PHE A 129 15.71 4.58 -19.05
C PHE A 129 16.52 3.88 -20.13
N ASN A 130 15.87 3.57 -21.24
CA ASN A 130 16.53 3.29 -22.51
C ASN A 130 16.71 4.62 -23.26
N ILE A 131 17.92 5.19 -23.17
CA ILE A 131 18.26 6.48 -23.77
C ILE A 131 18.64 6.28 -25.25
N PRO A 132 17.95 6.95 -26.20
CA PRO A 132 18.28 6.82 -27.61
C PRO A 132 19.72 7.25 -27.92
N GLY A 133 20.46 6.39 -28.63
CA GLY A 133 21.82 6.72 -29.11
C GLY A 133 22.95 6.36 -28.15
N GLU A 134 22.67 6.06 -26.88
CA GLU A 134 23.62 5.38 -26.02
C GLU A 134 23.61 3.88 -26.36
N ARG A 135 24.75 3.33 -26.83
CA ARG A 135 24.89 1.88 -27.02
C ARG A 135 25.11 1.22 -25.65
N PRO A 136 24.52 0.05 -25.39
CA PRO A 136 24.71 -0.67 -24.14
C PRO A 136 26.18 -1.05 -23.88
#